data_AF-A0A8C4QPF6-F1
#
_entry.id   AF-A0A8C4QPF6-F1
#
_cell.length_a   1.000
_cell.length_b   1.000
_cell.length_c   1.000
_cell.angle_alpha   90.00
_cell.angle_beta   90.00
_cell.angle_gamma   90.00
#
_symmetry.space_group_name_H-M   'P 1'
#
loop_
_entity.id
_entity.type
_entity.pdbx_description
1 polymer ?
#
loop_
_entity_poly.entity_id
_entity_poly.type
_entity_poly.pdbx_seq_one_letter_code
_entity_poly.pdbx_strand_id
1 'polypeptide(L)'
;MELPVSQTEVRAIGGACYSMMVVVDLLRMSPVGKMGEFCEENEDWSQYVERVEFFFTANGIEGEERKRAVLLTVMGPEAFGLLKRLVEPRKVAREPFDSLVEIMRDHLESEPSDIVQRFRFNSRDRKPCESVALFNAELSKLAGRCNFGRVRDDMLRDRLVCGVNDQLIRRRLLSERG
;
A
#
# COMPACT_ATOMS: atom_id res chain seq x y z
N MET A 1 88.21 -7.75 16.72
CA MET A 1 87.19 -7.03 17.51
C MET A 1 85.92 -7.06 16.67
N GLU A 2 84.82 -7.49 17.28
CA GLU A 2 83.59 -7.98 16.66
C GLU A 2 82.75 -6.90 15.94
N LEU A 3 81.86 -7.36 15.06
CA LEU A 3 80.69 -6.67 14.46
C LEU A 3 79.48 -6.71 15.46
N PRO A 4 78.24 -6.22 15.19
CA PRO A 4 77.72 -4.99 14.51
C PRO A 4 76.41 -4.38 15.16
N VAL A 5 75.83 -3.34 14.50
CA VAL A 5 74.41 -2.82 14.45
C VAL A 5 73.72 -2.24 15.71
N SER A 6 73.16 -1.00 15.61
CA SER A 6 71.76 -0.66 15.97
C SER A 6 71.29 0.72 15.44
N GLN A 7 69.96 0.86 15.31
CA GLN A 7 69.16 1.95 14.74
C GLN A 7 68.90 3.11 15.73
N THR A 8 67.99 4.02 15.34
CA THR A 8 67.28 5.10 16.08
C THR A 8 68.03 6.45 16.10
N GLU A 9 67.45 7.63 15.80
CA GLU A 9 66.07 8.11 15.98
C GLU A 9 65.83 9.45 15.24
N VAL A 10 64.56 9.74 14.97
CA VAL A 10 63.97 10.84 14.18
C VAL A 10 63.77 12.11 15.03
N ARG A 11 64.01 13.32 14.49
CA ARG A 11 63.28 14.55 14.90
C ARG A 11 63.00 15.52 13.74
N ALA A 12 61.76 16.04 13.77
CA ALA A 12 61.05 16.94 12.86
C ALA A 12 61.75 18.30 12.65
N ILE A 13 61.42 19.11 11.63
CA ILE A 13 60.30 20.08 11.62
C ILE A 13 60.09 20.61 10.18
N GLY A 14 58.82 20.74 9.76
CA GLY A 14 58.41 21.79 8.81
C GLY A 14 57.70 21.31 7.53
N GLY A 15 56.38 21.52 7.47
CA GLY A 15 55.64 21.44 6.20
C GLY A 15 54.15 21.10 6.32
N ALA A 16 53.39 21.87 7.11
CA ALA A 16 51.94 21.78 7.12
C ALA A 16 51.36 22.55 5.92
N CYS A 17 51.01 21.85 4.84
CA CYS A 17 50.04 22.32 3.86
C CYS A 17 49.59 21.11 3.01
N TYR A 18 48.27 20.95 2.82
CA TYR A 18 47.62 19.93 1.99
C TYR A 18 47.57 18.49 2.54
N SER A 19 46.79 18.26 3.59
CA SER A 19 45.89 17.09 3.65
C SER A 19 44.90 17.23 4.82
N MET A 20 44.02 18.22 4.74
CA MET A 20 42.93 18.42 5.70
C MET A 20 41.59 18.32 4.96
N MET A 21 41.42 17.28 4.14
CA MET A 21 40.16 17.01 3.45
C MET A 21 40.00 15.54 3.01
N VAL A 22 40.47 14.59 3.84
CA VAL A 22 40.05 13.16 3.77
C VAL A 22 39.50 12.68 5.10
N VAL A 23 38.88 13.59 5.85
CA VAL A 23 37.90 13.28 6.89
C VAL A 23 36.55 13.83 6.44
N VAL A 24 36.10 13.45 5.23
CA VAL A 24 34.66 13.32 5.03
C VAL A 24 34.28 12.12 5.87
N ASP A 25 33.86 12.41 7.09
CA ASP A 25 33.21 11.45 7.97
C ASP A 25 32.16 10.71 7.15
N LEU A 26 32.50 9.47 6.79
CA LEU A 26 31.56 8.38 6.58
C LEU A 26 30.85 8.19 7.92
N LEU A 27 29.96 9.12 8.27
CA LEU A 27 28.92 8.90 9.26
C LEU A 27 28.14 7.72 8.72
N ARG A 28 28.50 6.54 9.23
CA ARG A 28 27.70 5.33 9.20
C ARG A 28 26.43 5.69 9.94
N MET A 29 25.49 6.34 9.24
CA MET A 29 24.20 6.70 9.78
C MET A 29 23.53 5.41 10.20
N SER A 30 23.50 5.16 11.51
CA SER A 30 22.75 4.06 12.07
C SER A 30 21.32 4.20 11.58
N PRO A 31 20.71 3.15 11.01
CA PRO A 31 19.36 3.26 10.52
C PRO A 31 18.45 3.73 11.65
N VAL A 32 17.74 4.84 11.40
CA VAL A 32 16.79 5.45 12.32
C VAL A 32 15.54 4.58 12.33
N GLY A 33 15.33 3.91 13.47
CA GLY A 33 14.12 3.17 13.76
C GLY A 33 13.97 1.82 13.05
N LYS A 34 12.85 1.16 13.32
CA LYS A 34 12.40 -0.04 12.60
C LYS A 34 11.08 0.29 11.92
N MET A 35 10.94 -0.11 10.66
CA MET A 35 9.68 -0.04 9.94
C MET A 35 8.80 -1.22 10.36
N GLY A 36 7.51 -0.97 10.62
CA GLY A 36 6.54 -2.04 10.83
C GLY A 36 6.17 -2.70 9.50
N GLU A 37 5.81 -3.98 9.53
CA GLU A 37 5.34 -4.72 8.35
C GLU A 37 3.97 -4.20 7.87
N PHE A 38 3.65 -4.43 6.59
CA PHE A 38 2.34 -4.07 6.05
C PHE A 38 1.26 -4.97 6.64
N CYS A 39 0.14 -4.37 7.06
CA CYS A 39 -1.02 -5.10 7.55
C CYS A 39 -2.32 -4.52 6.98
N GLU A 40 -2.95 -5.28 6.06
CA GLU A 40 -4.16 -4.89 5.33
C GLU A 40 -5.35 -4.54 6.26
N GLU A 41 -5.40 -5.10 7.48
CA GLU A 41 -6.46 -4.79 8.46
C GLU A 41 -6.28 -3.43 9.13
N ASN A 42 -5.05 -2.89 9.15
CA ASN A 42 -4.67 -1.71 9.94
C ASN A 42 -4.31 -0.48 9.10
N GLU A 43 -3.86 -0.67 7.86
CA GLU A 43 -3.46 0.43 6.98
C GLU A 43 -3.71 0.11 5.49
N ASP A 44 -3.97 1.16 4.71
CA ASP A 44 -4.05 1.06 3.26
C ASP A 44 -2.64 0.92 2.66
N TRP A 45 -2.50 0.26 1.50
CA TRP A 45 -1.21 0.05 0.85
C TRP A 45 -0.50 1.37 0.53
N SER A 46 -1.25 2.38 0.07
CA SER A 46 -0.74 3.71 -0.22
C SER A 46 -0.18 4.40 1.04
N GLN A 47 -0.85 4.26 2.19
CA GLN A 47 -0.36 4.79 3.47
C GLN A 47 0.92 4.08 3.93
N TYR A 48 0.98 2.76 3.74
CA TYR A 48 2.17 1.97 4.02
C TYR A 48 3.37 2.43 3.17
N VAL A 49 3.15 2.65 1.86
CA VAL A 49 4.19 3.12 0.93
C VAL A 49 4.70 4.50 1.33
N GLU A 50 3.82 5.45 1.68
CA GLU A 50 4.23 6.77 2.18
C GLU A 50 5.17 6.66 3.40
N ARG A 51 4.85 5.79 4.36
CA ARG A 51 5.73 5.52 5.52
C ARG A 51 7.09 4.96 5.09
N VAL A 52 7.12 4.06 4.10
CA VAL A 52 8.36 3.51 3.54
C VAL A 52 9.20 4.60 2.87
N GLU A 53 8.58 5.54 2.16
CA GLU A 53 9.28 6.67 1.53
C GLU A 53 9.86 7.66 2.55
N PHE A 54 9.13 7.94 3.64
CA PHE A 54 9.68 8.68 4.77
C PHE A 54 10.84 7.93 5.42
N PHE A 55 10.74 6.60 5.55
CA PHE A 55 11.83 5.77 6.03
C PHE A 55 13.06 5.85 5.10
N PHE A 56 12.86 5.88 3.78
CA PHE A 56 13.97 6.09 2.85
C PHE A 56 14.66 7.43 3.07
N THR A 57 13.86 8.48 3.19
CA THR A 57 14.35 9.85 3.37
C THR A 57 15.12 9.99 4.69
N ALA A 58 14.57 9.49 5.79
CA ALA A 58 15.19 9.56 7.12
C ALA A 58 16.53 8.79 7.21
N ASN A 59 16.73 7.79 6.35
CA ASN A 59 17.89 6.90 6.38
C ASN A 59 18.87 7.12 5.21
N GLY A 60 18.65 8.14 4.37
CA GLY A 60 19.47 8.38 3.17
C GLY A 60 19.47 7.18 2.21
N ILE A 61 18.34 6.48 2.09
CA ILE A 61 18.20 5.35 1.18
C ILE A 61 17.88 5.90 -0.22
N GLU A 62 18.93 6.03 -1.00
CA GLU A 62 18.87 6.47 -2.39
C GLU A 62 19.15 5.32 -3.35
N GLY A 63 18.74 5.50 -4.61
CA GLY A 63 18.89 4.50 -5.65
C GLY A 63 17.76 3.46 -5.67
N GLU A 64 17.28 3.16 -6.87
CA GLU A 64 16.14 2.27 -7.10
C GLU A 64 16.36 0.85 -6.54
N GLU A 65 17.56 0.30 -6.75
CA GLU A 65 17.91 -1.04 -6.25
C GLU A 65 17.82 -1.12 -4.72
N ARG A 66 18.31 -0.09 -4.02
CA ARG A 66 18.31 -0.06 -2.56
C ARG A 66 16.91 0.16 -2.00
N LYS A 67 16.12 1.06 -2.59
CA LYS A 67 14.70 1.25 -2.25
C LYS A 67 13.91 -0.04 -2.42
N ARG A 68 14.07 -0.74 -3.56
CA ARG A 68 13.47 -2.05 -3.80
C ARG A 68 13.88 -3.08 -2.76
N ALA A 69 15.19 -3.22 -2.50
CA ALA A 69 15.68 -4.18 -1.51
C ALA A 69 15.07 -3.94 -0.14
N VAL A 70 15.00 -2.68 0.29
CA VAL A 70 14.40 -2.31 1.57
C VAL A 70 12.91 -2.63 1.58
N LEU A 71 12.12 -2.20 0.58
CA LEU A 71 10.69 -2.52 0.46
C LEU A 71 10.43 -4.03 0.61
N LEU A 72 11.13 -4.86 -0.17
CA LEU A 72 10.96 -6.32 -0.16
C LEU A 72 11.31 -6.96 1.19
N THR A 73 12.16 -6.32 1.99
CA THR A 73 12.52 -6.80 3.34
C THR A 73 11.58 -6.31 4.43
N VAL A 74 11.05 -5.08 4.33
CA VAL A 74 10.25 -4.46 5.39
C VAL A 74 8.75 -4.69 5.26
N MET A 75 8.26 -5.14 4.10
CA MET A 75 6.83 -5.39 3.86
C MET A 75 6.27 -6.59 4.61
N GLY A 76 7.12 -7.47 5.14
CA GLY A 76 6.71 -8.67 5.85
C GLY A 76 6.40 -9.86 4.92
N PRO A 77 6.31 -11.08 5.48
CA PRO A 77 6.25 -12.32 4.71
C PRO A 77 4.95 -12.48 3.93
N GLU A 78 3.82 -12.01 4.45
CA GLU A 78 2.51 -12.13 3.78
C GLU A 78 2.44 -11.25 2.53
N ALA A 79 2.77 -9.97 2.68
CA ALA A 79 2.80 -9.01 1.58
C ALA A 79 3.84 -9.41 0.52
N PHE A 80 5.04 -9.84 0.94
CA PHE A 80 6.07 -10.32 0.03
C PHE A 80 5.61 -11.58 -0.72
N GLY A 81 4.94 -12.51 -0.04
CA GLY A 81 4.37 -13.71 -0.64
C GLY A 81 3.30 -13.40 -1.69
N LEU A 82 2.43 -12.42 -1.43
CA LEU A 82 1.46 -11.92 -2.40
C LEU A 82 2.14 -11.31 -3.62
N LEU A 83 3.05 -10.36 -3.41
CA LEU A 83 3.79 -9.69 -4.47
C LEU A 83 4.49 -10.70 -5.39
N LYS A 84 5.14 -11.72 -4.80
CA LYS A 84 5.83 -12.76 -5.55
C LYS A 84 4.87 -13.52 -6.48
N ARG A 85 3.67 -13.89 -6.01
CA ARG A 85 2.64 -14.53 -6.84
C ARG A 85 2.15 -13.63 -7.97
N LEU A 86 2.00 -12.33 -7.71
CA LEU A 86 1.54 -11.36 -8.71
C LEU A 86 2.60 -11.08 -9.80
N VAL A 87 3.88 -11.25 -9.49
CA VAL A 87 4.99 -10.97 -10.42
C VAL A 87 5.36 -12.18 -11.28
N GLU A 88 5.00 -13.41 -10.89
CA GLU A 88 5.29 -14.63 -11.67
C GLU A 88 4.78 -14.52 -13.13
N PRO A 89 5.55 -15.02 -14.12
CA PRO A 89 6.82 -15.78 -14.02
C PRO A 89 8.09 -14.91 -13.92
N ARG A 90 7.96 -13.59 -13.75
CA ARG A 90 9.10 -12.68 -13.60
C ARG A 90 9.69 -12.77 -12.19
N LYS A 91 10.82 -12.09 -11.96
CA LYS A 91 11.50 -12.07 -10.65
C LYS A 91 11.36 -10.69 -10.03
N VAL A 92 10.80 -10.62 -8.81
CA VAL A 92 10.69 -9.38 -8.02
C VAL A 92 12.01 -8.59 -7.93
N ALA A 93 13.16 -9.28 -7.88
CA ALA A 93 14.48 -8.66 -7.84
C ALA A 93 14.88 -7.88 -9.10
N ARG A 94 14.18 -8.11 -10.23
CA ARG A 94 14.42 -7.46 -11.52
C ARG A 94 13.38 -6.40 -11.88
N GLU A 95 12.34 -6.26 -11.06
CA GLU A 95 11.28 -5.27 -11.30
C GLU A 95 11.66 -3.92 -10.70
N PRO A 96 11.27 -2.80 -11.33
CA PRO A 96 11.46 -1.48 -10.74
C PRO A 96 10.68 -1.31 -9.43
N PHE A 97 11.21 -0.50 -8.51
CA PHE A 97 10.52 -0.18 -7.25
C PHE A 97 9.09 0.32 -7.51
N ASP A 98 8.92 1.31 -8.38
CA ASP A 98 7.61 1.89 -8.70
C ASP A 98 6.65 0.86 -9.30
N SER A 99 7.16 -0.08 -10.11
CA SER A 99 6.33 -1.14 -10.68
C SER A 99 5.84 -2.12 -9.62
N LEU A 100 6.63 -2.41 -8.59
CA LEU A 100 6.24 -3.29 -7.49
C LEU A 100 5.17 -2.63 -6.60
N VAL A 101 5.32 -1.33 -6.34
CA VAL A 101 4.33 -0.51 -5.63
C VAL A 101 2.99 -0.53 -6.37
N GLU A 102 3.03 -0.31 -7.69
CA GLU A 102 1.85 -0.33 -8.57
C GLU A 102 1.15 -1.67 -8.62
N ILE A 103 1.89 -2.77 -8.76
CA ILE A 103 1.29 -4.11 -8.80
C ILE A 103 0.53 -4.41 -7.50
N MET A 104 1.09 -4.01 -6.36
CA MET A 104 0.45 -4.21 -5.07
C MET A 104 -0.76 -3.29 -4.89
N ARG A 105 -0.64 -2.02 -5.27
CA ARG A 105 -1.74 -1.05 -5.23
C ARG A 105 -2.92 -1.52 -6.08
N ASP A 106 -2.65 -1.93 -7.32
CA ASP A 106 -3.68 -2.40 -8.24
C ASP A 106 -4.36 -3.67 -7.72
N HIS A 107 -3.70 -4.47 -6.89
CA HIS A 107 -4.33 -5.64 -6.28
C HIS A 107 -5.14 -5.26 -5.03
N LEU A 108 -4.49 -4.64 -4.05
CA LEU A 108 -5.02 -4.36 -2.71
C LEU A 108 -6.04 -3.22 -2.70
N GLU A 109 -5.83 -2.23 -3.56
CA GLU A 109 -6.66 -1.03 -3.69
C GLU A 109 -7.39 -1.00 -5.03
N SER A 110 -7.49 -2.14 -5.73
CA SER A 110 -8.37 -2.22 -6.90
C SER A 110 -9.76 -1.77 -6.51
N GLU A 111 -10.33 -0.89 -7.33
CA GLU A 111 -11.76 -0.65 -7.25
C GLU A 111 -12.46 -2.01 -7.42
N PRO A 112 -13.27 -2.46 -6.44
CA PRO A 112 -13.83 -3.80 -6.51
C PRO A 112 -14.60 -3.93 -7.82
N SER A 113 -14.37 -5.01 -8.56
CA SER A 113 -14.96 -5.19 -9.89
C SER A 113 -16.46 -4.89 -9.90
N ASP A 114 -16.99 -4.45 -11.04
CA ASP A 114 -18.42 -4.23 -11.24
C ASP A 114 -19.25 -5.43 -10.72
N ILE A 115 -18.73 -6.65 -10.87
CA ILE A 115 -19.36 -7.89 -10.38
C ILE A 115 -19.43 -7.91 -8.84
N VAL A 116 -18.35 -7.58 -8.14
CA VAL A 116 -18.33 -7.55 -6.66
C VAL A 116 -19.24 -6.45 -6.12
N GLN A 117 -19.22 -5.28 -6.74
CA GLN A 117 -20.07 -4.15 -6.34
C GLN A 117 -21.54 -4.47 -6.55
N ARG A 118 -21.88 -5.03 -7.73
CA ARG A 118 -23.24 -5.51 -8.04
C ARG A 118 -23.67 -6.63 -7.11
N PHE A 119 -22.77 -7.54 -6.74
CA PHE A 119 -23.06 -8.58 -5.75
C PHE A 119 -23.40 -7.96 -4.39
N ARG A 120 -22.61 -7.01 -3.89
CA ARG A 120 -22.87 -6.29 -2.62
C ARG A 120 -24.21 -5.55 -2.67
N PHE A 121 -24.49 -4.85 -3.77
CA PHE A 121 -25.77 -4.18 -4.01
C PHE A 121 -26.94 -5.18 -4.01
N ASN A 122 -26.82 -6.29 -4.73
CA ASN A 122 -27.86 -7.30 -4.85
C ASN A 122 -28.09 -8.10 -3.57
N SER A 123 -27.07 -8.21 -2.71
CA SER A 123 -27.15 -8.91 -1.42
C SER A 123 -27.64 -8.01 -0.28
N ARG A 124 -27.87 -6.72 -0.53
CA ARG A 124 -28.25 -5.77 0.51
C ARG A 124 -29.75 -5.80 0.77
N ASP A 125 -30.18 -6.46 1.83
CA ASP A 125 -31.55 -6.44 2.34
C ASP A 125 -31.72 -5.41 3.47
N ARG A 126 -32.92 -4.82 3.61
CA ARG A 126 -33.23 -3.87 4.69
C ARG A 126 -33.02 -4.55 6.06
N LYS A 127 -32.24 -3.92 6.93
CA LYS A 127 -31.95 -4.44 8.28
C LYS A 127 -33.18 -4.35 9.18
N PRO A 128 -33.28 -5.18 10.24
CA PRO A 128 -34.26 -4.94 11.31
C PRO A 128 -34.10 -3.51 11.86
N CYS A 129 -35.22 -2.83 12.09
CA CYS A 129 -35.27 -1.44 12.58
C CYS A 129 -34.70 -0.37 11.64
N GLU A 130 -34.29 -0.71 10.41
CA GLU A 130 -33.88 0.27 9.41
C GLU A 130 -35.09 0.88 8.69
N SER A 131 -35.12 2.21 8.60
CA SER A 131 -36.18 2.92 7.86
C SER A 131 -36.01 2.70 6.36
N VAL A 132 -37.11 2.79 5.60
CA VAL A 132 -37.07 2.67 4.12
C VAL A 132 -36.18 3.76 3.51
N ALA A 133 -36.18 4.97 4.06
CA ALA A 133 -35.36 6.07 3.58
C ALA A 133 -33.86 5.79 3.75
N LEU A 134 -33.44 5.28 4.92
CA LEU A 134 -32.04 4.90 5.17
C LEU A 134 -31.61 3.74 4.26
N PHE A 135 -32.50 2.75 4.09
CA PHE A 135 -32.23 1.65 3.17
C PHE A 135 -32.02 2.12 1.74
N ASN A 136 -32.89 3.01 1.22
CA ASN A 136 -32.76 3.56 -0.12
C ASN A 136 -31.51 4.42 -0.30
N ALA A 137 -31.12 5.17 0.73
CA ALA A 137 -29.87 5.94 0.72
C ALA A 137 -28.64 5.02 0.63
N GLU A 138 -28.61 3.93 1.39
CA GLU A 138 -27.53 2.94 1.32
C GLU A 138 -27.50 2.19 -0.02
N LEU A 139 -28.66 1.83 -0.59
CA LEU A 139 -28.73 1.27 -1.95
C LEU A 139 -28.17 2.25 -2.99
N SER A 140 -28.52 3.54 -2.88
CA SER A 140 -28.03 4.60 -3.78
C SER A 140 -26.51 4.75 -3.68
N LYS A 141 -25.95 4.69 -2.47
CA LYS A 141 -24.50 4.70 -2.22
C LYS A 141 -23.82 3.50 -2.89
N LEU A 142 -24.34 2.29 -2.71
CA LEU A 142 -23.79 1.06 -3.30
C LEU A 142 -23.88 1.07 -4.83
N ALA A 143 -25.02 1.47 -5.38
CA ALA A 143 -25.21 1.60 -6.83
C ALA A 143 -24.19 2.56 -7.45
N GLY A 144 -23.71 3.56 -6.69
CA GLY A 144 -22.66 4.51 -7.10
C GLY A 144 -21.40 3.83 -7.65
N ARG A 145 -21.08 2.65 -7.14
CA ARG A 145 -19.88 1.87 -7.49
C ARG A 145 -20.15 0.71 -8.44
N CYS A 146 -21.39 0.54 -8.91
CA CYS A 146 -21.80 -0.66 -9.68
C CYS A 146 -21.72 -0.49 -11.21
N ASN A 147 -21.35 0.70 -11.69
CA ASN A 147 -21.30 1.05 -13.10
C ASN A 147 -22.56 0.62 -13.89
N PHE A 148 -23.75 0.93 -13.36
CA PHE A 148 -25.02 0.55 -13.99
C PHE A 148 -25.37 1.37 -15.25
N GLY A 149 -24.66 2.48 -15.49
CA GLY A 149 -24.95 3.37 -16.61
C GLY A 149 -26.41 3.83 -16.63
N ARG A 150 -27.09 3.66 -17.77
CA ARG A 150 -28.45 4.16 -18.00
C ARG A 150 -29.54 3.46 -17.20
N VAL A 151 -29.28 2.24 -16.71
CA VAL A 151 -30.29 1.45 -15.98
C VAL A 151 -30.18 1.60 -14.46
N ARG A 152 -29.38 2.56 -13.98
CA ARG A 152 -29.14 2.78 -12.54
C ARG A 152 -30.44 2.91 -11.74
N ASP A 153 -31.37 3.72 -12.21
CA ASP A 153 -32.60 4.03 -11.48
C ASP A 153 -33.56 2.83 -11.47
N ASP A 154 -33.58 2.05 -12.55
CA ASP A 154 -34.34 0.80 -12.62
C ASP A 154 -33.74 -0.24 -11.65
N MET A 155 -32.41 -0.38 -11.61
CA MET A 155 -31.75 -1.28 -10.65
C MET A 155 -32.03 -0.89 -9.20
N LEU A 156 -32.01 0.41 -8.89
CA LEU A 156 -32.36 0.91 -7.55
C LEU A 156 -33.80 0.58 -7.18
N ARG A 157 -34.74 0.81 -8.11
CA ARG A 157 -36.16 0.50 -7.91
C ARG A 157 -36.38 -1.00 -7.67
N ASP A 158 -35.84 -1.83 -8.55
CA ASP A 158 -35.98 -3.29 -8.46
C ASP A 158 -35.39 -3.82 -7.15
N ARG A 159 -34.20 -3.32 -6.77
CA ARG A 159 -33.55 -3.73 -5.54
C ARG A 159 -34.27 -3.25 -4.29
N LEU A 160 -34.83 -2.04 -4.31
CA LEU A 160 -35.64 -1.52 -3.20
C LEU A 160 -36.85 -2.42 -2.92
N VAL A 161 -37.56 -2.84 -3.98
CA VAL A 161 -38.72 -3.74 -3.88
C VAL A 161 -38.30 -5.12 -3.38
N CYS A 162 -37.24 -5.70 -3.96
CA CYS A 162 -36.76 -7.04 -3.60
C CYS A 162 -36.17 -7.10 -2.19
N GLY A 163 -35.51 -6.03 -1.72
CA GLY A 163 -34.79 -6.00 -0.45
C GLY A 163 -35.59 -5.50 0.75
N VAL A 164 -36.82 -5.00 0.56
CA VAL A 164 -37.68 -4.62 1.68
C VAL A 164 -38.23 -5.88 2.36
N ASN A 165 -38.05 -5.99 3.67
CA ASN A 165 -38.46 -7.15 4.48
C ASN A 165 -39.90 -7.02 5.06
N ASP A 166 -40.70 -6.09 4.53
CA ASP A 166 -42.09 -5.85 4.95
C ASP A 166 -43.06 -6.15 3.80
N GLN A 167 -43.96 -7.09 4.03
CA GLN A 167 -44.91 -7.56 3.01
C GLN A 167 -45.95 -6.50 2.61
N LEU A 168 -46.37 -5.64 3.53
CA LEU A 168 -47.33 -4.58 3.23
C LEU A 168 -46.67 -3.50 2.37
N ILE A 169 -45.46 -3.09 2.73
CA ILE A 169 -44.67 -2.13 1.95
C ILE A 169 -44.38 -2.70 0.57
N ARG A 170 -43.94 -3.96 0.47
CA ARG A 170 -43.66 -4.61 -0.82
C ARG A 170 -44.90 -4.67 -1.71
N ARG A 171 -46.06 -5.08 -1.18
CA ARG A 171 -47.33 -5.11 -1.93
C ARG A 171 -47.72 -3.74 -2.45
N ARG A 172 -47.57 -2.71 -1.62
CA ARG A 172 -47.86 -1.33 -2.02
C ARG A 172 -46.95 -0.89 -3.16
N LEU A 173 -45.64 -1.08 -3.04
CA LEU A 173 -44.67 -0.74 -4.07
C LEU A 173 -44.93 -1.47 -5.40
N LEU A 174 -45.35 -2.73 -5.35
CA LEU A 174 -45.73 -3.51 -6.54
C LEU A 174 -47.05 -3.07 -7.18
N SER A 175 -47.90 -2.35 -6.44
CA SER A 175 -49.20 -1.85 -6.93
C SER A 175 -49.12 -0.45 -7.53
N GLU A 176 -48.04 0.29 -7.27
CA GLU A 176 -47.78 1.60 -7.85
C GLU A 176 -47.34 1.42 -9.32
N ARG A 177 -48.00 2.12 -10.25
CA ARG A 177 -47.59 2.13 -11.65
C ARG A 177 -46.34 3.01 -11.78
N GLY A 178 -45.28 2.44 -12.33
CA GLY A 178 -44.04 3.15 -12.67
C GLY A 178 -44.22 4.17 -13.79
#